data_AF-A0A4V7IAX0-F1
#
_entry.id   AF-A0A4V7IAX0-F1
#
_cell.length_a   1.000
_cell.length_b   1.000
_cell.length_c   1.000
_cell.angle_alpha   90.00
_cell.angle_beta   90.00
_cell.angle_gamma   90.00
#
_symmetry.space_group_name_H-M   'P 1'
#
loop_
_entity.id
_entity.type
_entity.pdbx_description
1 polymer ?
#
loop_
_entity_poly.entity_id
_entity_poly.type
_entity_poly.pdbx_seq_one_letter_code
_entity_poly.pdbx_strand_id
1 'polypeptide(L)'
;MIELAMQILSCSQKELANKLSVSPSQITKWKKGEYMSFDMENKVRKLLDIGDLDPNVILAFGHISYAQKWQKIITQLAESANDNGETGFNVAPLIDETDLILSNLVDSLRMIGYKFPLSFPPELENDYDHYIDWSDSFIETIYSNEFCSLIYSIFCSFADVYSFYEAYISELDTQLSMENPEFSNLIVDIEANLLNLAIIKADTILPELTGFQKLKRETEKDYREWLQQLKLYAFKSNIPLRAELMHLIDDEHDNLGVEAEAEYLGFNDNRLHPDIYMNELLVGMRLLHQVLPVILDKLEIKDFDIDNKSLRKF
;
A
#
# COMPACT_ATOMS: atom_id res chain seq x y z
N MET A 1 -22.92 5.14 1.07
CA MET A 1 -24.19 4.51 1.56
C MET A 1 -25.47 5.28 1.20
N ILE A 2 -25.70 6.51 1.68
CA ILE A 2 -26.97 7.23 1.44
C ILE A 2 -27.24 7.51 -0.05
N GLU A 3 -26.20 7.82 -0.81
CA GLU A 3 -26.31 8.01 -2.26
C GLU A 3 -26.79 6.73 -2.97
N LEU A 4 -26.21 5.57 -2.62
CA LEU A 4 -26.66 4.27 -3.11
C LEU A 4 -28.12 4.01 -2.74
N ALA A 5 -28.52 4.34 -1.51
CA ALA A 5 -29.90 4.15 -1.06
C ALA A 5 -30.91 4.95 -1.90
N MET A 6 -30.57 6.19 -2.24
CA MET A 6 -31.41 7.04 -3.08
C MET A 6 -31.50 6.52 -4.52
N GLN A 7 -30.40 5.98 -5.07
CA GLN A 7 -30.37 5.40 -6.41
C GLN A 7 -31.19 4.10 -6.49
N ILE A 8 -30.92 3.11 -5.64
CA ILE A 8 -31.61 1.81 -5.65
C ILE A 8 -33.11 1.97 -5.40
N LEU A 9 -33.48 2.78 -4.40
CA LEU A 9 -34.88 2.97 -4.03
C LEU A 9 -35.59 4.00 -4.93
N SER A 10 -34.86 4.62 -5.86
CA SER A 10 -35.37 5.68 -6.76
C SER A 10 -36.17 6.73 -5.99
N CYS A 11 -35.65 7.18 -4.84
CA CYS A 11 -36.38 8.03 -3.92
C CYS A 11 -35.64 9.34 -3.61
N SER A 12 -36.41 10.37 -3.31
CA SER A 12 -35.89 11.66 -2.85
C SER A 12 -35.35 11.59 -1.42
N GLN A 13 -34.54 12.58 -1.05
CA GLN A 13 -34.01 12.69 0.31
C GLN A 13 -35.11 12.71 1.39
N LYS A 14 -36.26 13.32 1.08
CA LYS A 14 -37.41 13.40 1.99
C LYS A 14 -38.10 12.04 2.15
N GLU A 15 -38.22 11.29 1.07
CA GLU A 15 -38.82 9.94 1.10
C GLU A 15 -37.92 8.95 1.82
N LEU A 16 -36.60 9.02 1.60
CA LEU A 16 -35.63 8.21 2.35
C LEU A 16 -35.67 8.53 3.85
N ALA A 17 -35.74 9.81 4.21
CA ALA A 17 -35.88 10.25 5.60
C ALA A 17 -37.13 9.66 6.27
N ASN A 18 -38.27 9.67 5.55
CA ASN A 18 -39.51 9.05 6.02
C ASN A 18 -39.36 7.53 6.21
N LYS A 19 -38.76 6.82 5.25
CA LYS A 19 -38.52 5.36 5.34
C LYS A 19 -37.63 5.00 6.53
N LEU A 20 -36.63 5.83 6.83
CA LEU A 20 -35.70 5.60 7.94
C LEU A 20 -36.21 6.16 9.28
N SER A 21 -37.32 6.91 9.27
CA SER A 21 -37.90 7.61 10.42
C SER A 21 -36.95 8.64 11.04
N VAL A 22 -36.26 9.41 10.19
CA VAL A 22 -35.33 10.48 10.57
C VAL A 22 -35.68 11.80 9.88
N SER A 23 -35.03 12.89 10.28
CA SER A 23 -35.24 14.17 9.61
C SER A 23 -34.52 14.21 8.25
N PRO A 24 -35.04 14.93 7.24
CA PRO A 24 -34.32 15.15 5.99
C PRO A 24 -32.92 15.75 6.21
N SER A 25 -32.77 16.65 7.17
CA SER A 25 -31.46 17.23 7.53
C SER A 25 -30.44 16.17 7.94
N GLN A 26 -30.87 15.10 8.63
CA GLN A 26 -30.00 13.99 9.00
C GLN A 26 -29.49 13.23 7.76
N ILE A 27 -30.32 13.07 6.72
CA ILE A 27 -29.88 12.47 5.45
C ILE A 27 -28.82 13.35 4.76
N THR A 28 -28.97 14.68 4.78
CA THR A 28 -27.94 15.59 4.24
C THR A 28 -26.63 15.46 5.02
N LYS A 29 -26.70 15.36 6.35
CA LYS A 29 -25.54 15.19 7.22
C LYS A 29 -24.77 13.91 6.88
N TRP A 30 -25.47 12.78 6.80
CA TRP A 30 -24.85 11.50 6.42
C TRP A 30 -24.34 11.49 4.98
N LYS A 31 -25.01 12.19 4.05
CA LYS A 31 -24.50 12.35 2.68
C LYS A 31 -23.18 13.13 2.63
N LYS A 32 -22.95 14.02 3.59
CA LYS A 32 -21.70 14.78 3.74
C LYS A 32 -20.62 14.05 4.56
N GLY A 33 -20.86 12.80 4.94
CA GLY A 33 -19.90 12.01 5.73
C GLY A 33 -19.96 12.23 7.24
N GLU A 34 -21.02 12.86 7.78
CA GLU A 34 -21.21 12.83 9.24
C GLU A 34 -21.48 11.40 9.72
N TYR A 35 -21.04 11.13 10.95
CA TYR A 35 -21.22 9.85 11.63
C TYR A 35 -22.66 9.33 11.56
N MET A 36 -22.80 8.08 11.14
CA MET A 36 -24.02 7.28 11.20
C MET A 36 -23.82 6.20 12.26
N SER A 37 -24.78 6.01 13.16
CA SER A 37 -24.69 4.93 14.12
C SER A 37 -24.75 3.57 13.43
N PHE A 38 -24.05 2.58 13.98
CA PHE A 38 -24.04 1.21 13.49
C PHE A 38 -25.45 0.62 13.30
N ASP A 39 -26.37 0.86 14.23
CA ASP A 39 -27.76 0.41 14.13
C ASP A 39 -28.47 0.99 12.90
N MET A 40 -28.19 2.26 12.59
CA MET A 40 -28.80 2.94 11.46
C MET A 40 -28.18 2.49 10.14
N GLU A 41 -26.86 2.32 10.11
CA GLU A 41 -26.15 1.72 8.98
C GLU A 41 -26.73 0.34 8.66
N ASN A 42 -26.86 -0.54 9.65
CA ASN A 42 -27.47 -1.87 9.48
C ASN A 42 -28.90 -1.80 8.99
N LYS A 43 -29.68 -0.82 9.46
CA LYS A 43 -31.05 -0.59 8.98
C LYS A 43 -31.06 -0.21 7.50
N VAL A 44 -30.14 0.64 7.06
CA VAL A 44 -29.98 1.01 5.64
C VAL A 44 -29.51 -0.18 4.82
N ARG A 45 -28.49 -0.93 5.27
CA ARG A 45 -28.01 -2.14 4.57
C ARG A 45 -29.12 -3.16 4.34
N LYS A 46 -29.91 -3.45 5.37
CA LYS A 46 -31.09 -4.34 5.26
C LYS A 46 -32.17 -3.81 4.33
N LEU A 47 -32.36 -2.49 4.28
CA LEU A 47 -33.32 -1.87 3.35
C LEU A 47 -32.89 -2.02 1.89
N LEU A 48 -31.58 -2.05 1.63
CA LEU A 48 -31.01 -2.14 0.29
C LEU A 48 -30.69 -3.57 -0.15
N ASP A 49 -30.75 -4.53 0.78
CA ASP A 49 -30.39 -5.93 0.55
C ASP A 49 -28.98 -6.12 -0.03
N ILE A 50 -28.02 -5.32 0.48
CA ILE A 50 -26.63 -5.32 0.00
C ILE A 50 -25.70 -6.20 0.82
N GLY A 51 -26.18 -6.78 1.94
CA GLY A 51 -25.35 -7.53 2.88
C GLY A 51 -24.14 -6.73 3.37
N ASP A 52 -22.98 -7.37 3.32
CA ASP A 52 -21.71 -6.80 3.78
C ASP A 52 -20.94 -6.06 2.67
N LEU A 53 -21.45 -6.06 1.43
CA LEU A 53 -20.83 -5.35 0.30
C LEU A 53 -20.65 -3.86 0.62
N ASP A 54 -19.51 -3.32 0.21
CA ASP A 54 -19.23 -1.91 0.37
C ASP A 54 -20.12 -1.06 -0.57
N PRO A 55 -20.87 -0.07 -0.06
CA PRO A 55 -21.71 0.79 -0.90
C PRO A 55 -20.96 1.55 -2.00
N ASN A 56 -19.70 1.94 -1.77
CA ASN A 56 -18.87 2.63 -2.75
C ASN A 56 -18.48 1.71 -3.91
N VAL A 57 -18.25 0.43 -3.63
CA VAL A 57 -18.01 -0.63 -4.63
C VAL A 57 -19.27 -0.83 -5.49
N ILE A 58 -20.45 -0.92 -4.87
CA ILE A 58 -21.71 -1.04 -5.62
C ILE A 58 -21.96 0.20 -6.50
N LEU A 59 -21.70 1.40 -5.97
CA LEU A 59 -21.80 2.64 -6.74
C LEU A 59 -20.81 2.68 -7.92
N ALA A 60 -19.62 2.12 -7.77
CA ALA A 60 -18.62 2.07 -8.83
C ALA A 60 -19.08 1.19 -10.00
N PHE A 61 -19.63 0.01 -9.72
CA PHE A 61 -20.06 -0.94 -10.73
C PHE A 61 -21.54 -0.81 -11.13
N GLY A 62 -22.27 0.12 -10.52
CA GLY A 62 -23.65 0.50 -10.87
C GLY A 62 -24.75 -0.47 -10.43
N HIS A 63 -24.43 -1.73 -10.15
CA HIS A 63 -25.41 -2.74 -9.74
C HIS A 63 -24.83 -3.75 -8.75
N ILE A 64 -25.67 -4.27 -7.84
CA ILE A 64 -25.27 -5.23 -6.80
C ILE A 64 -24.67 -6.49 -7.43
N SER A 65 -25.34 -7.07 -8.43
CA SER A 65 -24.84 -8.30 -9.09
C SER A 65 -23.52 -8.09 -9.84
N TYR A 66 -23.29 -6.90 -10.41
CA TYR A 66 -22.02 -6.60 -11.08
C TYR A 66 -20.90 -6.41 -10.07
N ALA A 67 -21.18 -5.73 -8.95
CA ALA A 67 -20.22 -5.59 -7.87
C ALA A 67 -19.78 -6.95 -7.32
N GLN A 68 -20.73 -7.89 -7.11
CA GLN A 68 -20.40 -9.26 -6.68
C GLN A 68 -19.54 -10.03 -7.68
N LYS A 69 -19.83 -9.91 -8.98
CA LYS A 69 -19.03 -10.57 -10.02
C LYS A 69 -17.62 -9.98 -10.10
N TRP A 70 -17.51 -8.66 -10.06
CA TRP A 70 -16.22 -7.97 -10.05
C TRP A 70 -15.40 -8.27 -8.80
N GLN A 71 -16.02 -8.32 -7.62
CA GLN A 71 -15.35 -8.68 -6.37
C GLN A 71 -14.68 -10.05 -6.50
N LYS A 72 -15.37 -11.07 -7.03
CA LYS A 72 -14.78 -12.41 -7.23
C LYS A 72 -13.56 -12.38 -8.16
N ILE A 73 -13.63 -11.67 -9.28
CA ILE A 73 -12.50 -11.55 -10.21
C ILE A 73 -11.35 -10.81 -9.54
N ILE A 74 -11.63 -9.71 -8.85
CA ILE A 74 -10.60 -8.90 -8.20
C ILE A 74 -9.92 -9.67 -7.06
N THR A 75 -10.67 -10.46 -6.28
CA THR A 75 -10.09 -11.37 -5.29
C THR A 75 -9.10 -12.34 -5.92
N GLN A 76 -9.45 -12.95 -7.06
CA GLN A 76 -8.49 -13.82 -7.75
C GLN A 76 -7.26 -13.07 -8.25
N LEU A 77 -7.44 -11.86 -8.78
CA LEU A 77 -6.31 -11.04 -9.22
C LEU A 77 -5.38 -10.69 -8.05
N ALA A 78 -5.96 -10.44 -6.86
CA ALA A 78 -5.20 -10.18 -5.64
C ALA A 78 -4.40 -11.41 -5.20
N GLU A 79 -5.05 -12.59 -5.14
CA GLU A 79 -4.38 -13.86 -4.84
C GLU A 79 -3.28 -14.16 -5.86
N SER A 80 -3.55 -13.99 -7.15
CA SER A 80 -2.57 -14.22 -8.22
C SER A 80 -1.38 -13.28 -8.13
N ALA A 81 -1.61 -12.01 -7.79
CA ALA A 81 -0.52 -11.04 -7.61
C ALA A 81 0.35 -11.38 -6.39
N ASN A 82 -0.26 -11.88 -5.30
CA ASN A 82 0.50 -12.37 -4.15
C ASN A 82 1.31 -13.62 -4.49
N ASP A 83 0.70 -14.61 -5.15
CA ASP A 83 1.36 -15.88 -5.49
C ASP A 83 2.51 -15.69 -6.50
N ASN A 84 2.39 -14.71 -7.38
CA ASN A 84 3.42 -14.35 -8.36
C ASN A 84 4.42 -13.32 -7.81
N GLY A 85 4.20 -12.76 -6.62
CA GLY A 85 5.14 -11.89 -5.93
C GLY A 85 6.31 -12.73 -5.42
N GLU A 86 7.39 -12.82 -6.19
CA GLU A 86 8.59 -13.60 -5.86
C GLU A 86 9.43 -12.97 -4.71
N THR A 87 8.80 -12.29 -3.75
CA THR A 87 9.48 -11.57 -2.66
C THR A 87 9.69 -12.43 -1.41
N GLY A 88 8.98 -13.56 -1.30
CA GLY A 88 8.98 -14.42 -0.11
C GLY A 88 8.11 -13.92 1.04
N PHE A 89 7.55 -12.71 0.95
CA PHE A 89 6.62 -12.15 1.94
C PHE A 89 5.16 -12.45 1.56
N ASN A 90 4.35 -12.76 2.57
CA ASN A 90 2.91 -12.89 2.38
C ASN A 90 2.26 -11.50 2.45
N VAL A 91 1.63 -11.07 1.37
CA VAL A 91 0.94 -9.77 1.28
C VAL A 91 -0.46 -9.93 1.86
N ALA A 92 -0.54 -9.98 3.19
CA ALA A 92 -1.76 -10.26 3.94
C ALA A 92 -2.98 -9.44 3.47
N PRO A 93 -2.87 -8.12 3.16
CA PRO A 93 -4.04 -7.36 2.72
C PRO A 93 -4.67 -7.86 1.40
N LEU A 94 -3.90 -8.50 0.50
CA LEU A 94 -4.44 -9.06 -0.74
C LEU A 94 -5.27 -10.33 -0.52
N ILE A 95 -4.98 -11.08 0.55
CA ILE A 95 -5.59 -12.38 0.83
C ILE A 95 -6.64 -12.30 1.94
N ASP A 96 -6.29 -11.69 3.07
CA ASP A 96 -7.12 -11.71 4.28
C ASP A 96 -8.10 -10.53 4.33
N GLU A 97 -7.79 -9.44 3.61
CA GLU A 97 -8.53 -8.17 3.68
C GLU A 97 -8.94 -7.64 2.29
N THR A 98 -9.19 -8.53 1.34
CA THR A 98 -9.45 -8.16 -0.06
C THR A 98 -10.64 -7.19 -0.21
N ASP A 99 -11.65 -7.28 0.67
CA ASP A 99 -12.79 -6.37 0.69
C ASP A 99 -12.40 -4.94 1.04
N LEU A 100 -11.47 -4.77 2.00
CA LEU A 100 -10.93 -3.48 2.40
C LEU A 100 -10.05 -2.90 1.28
N ILE A 101 -9.15 -3.71 0.72
CA ILE A 101 -8.31 -3.31 -0.41
C ILE A 101 -9.17 -2.91 -1.61
N LEU A 102 -10.22 -3.66 -1.94
CA LEU A 102 -11.15 -3.31 -3.02
C LEU A 102 -11.85 -1.97 -2.75
N SER A 103 -12.32 -1.74 -1.53
CA SER A 103 -12.96 -0.46 -1.17
C SER A 103 -11.98 0.72 -1.33
N ASN A 104 -10.77 0.58 -0.79
CA ASN A 104 -9.73 1.59 -0.88
C ASN A 104 -9.28 1.84 -2.33
N LEU A 105 -9.17 0.78 -3.14
CA LEU A 105 -8.86 0.86 -4.56
C LEU A 105 -9.95 1.65 -5.30
N VAL A 106 -11.23 1.34 -5.04
CA VAL A 106 -12.35 2.04 -5.66
C VAL A 106 -12.33 3.52 -5.33
N ASP A 107 -12.11 3.88 -4.08
CA ASP A 107 -12.07 5.28 -3.64
C ASP A 107 -10.87 6.02 -4.26
N SER A 108 -9.70 5.40 -4.29
CA SER A 108 -8.48 5.98 -4.87
C SER A 108 -8.60 6.22 -6.38
N LEU A 109 -9.11 5.22 -7.11
CA LEU A 109 -9.37 5.33 -8.55
C LEU A 109 -10.45 6.37 -8.86
N ARG A 110 -11.48 6.49 -8.02
CA ARG A 110 -12.50 7.54 -8.14
C ARG A 110 -11.91 8.93 -7.92
N MET A 111 -11.00 9.09 -6.96
CA MET A 111 -10.34 10.37 -6.67
C MET A 111 -9.51 10.88 -7.85
N ILE A 112 -8.88 9.99 -8.62
CA ILE A 112 -8.12 10.37 -9.81
C ILE A 112 -8.98 10.55 -11.07
N GLY A 113 -10.28 10.23 -10.97
CA GLY A 113 -11.25 10.38 -12.06
C GLY A 113 -11.36 9.17 -12.98
N TYR A 114 -10.97 7.98 -12.51
CA TYR A 114 -11.16 6.74 -13.25
C TYR A 114 -12.65 6.44 -13.43
N LYS A 115 -13.01 5.91 -14.61
CA LYS A 115 -14.39 5.53 -14.93
C LYS A 115 -14.52 4.01 -14.90
N PHE A 116 -15.28 3.53 -13.92
CA PHE A 116 -15.53 2.10 -13.74
C PHE A 116 -16.48 1.54 -14.81
N PRO A 117 -16.34 0.25 -15.15
CA PRO A 117 -17.26 -0.45 -16.03
C PRO A 117 -18.63 -0.58 -15.36
N LEU A 118 -19.65 0.10 -15.91
CA LEU A 118 -21.03 0.05 -15.43
C LEU A 118 -21.80 -1.20 -15.90
N SER A 119 -21.19 -1.99 -16.79
CA SER A 119 -21.70 -3.26 -17.27
C SER A 119 -20.64 -4.33 -17.05
N PHE A 120 -21.09 -5.53 -16.69
CA PHE A 120 -20.19 -6.68 -16.61
C PHE A 120 -19.97 -7.26 -18.02
N PRO A 121 -18.71 -7.42 -18.48
CA PRO A 121 -18.42 -7.95 -19.81
C PRO A 121 -18.94 -9.38 -19.99
N PRO A 122 -19.65 -9.70 -21.07
CA PRO A 122 -20.15 -11.06 -21.32
C PRO A 122 -19.03 -12.10 -21.43
N GLU A 123 -17.85 -11.73 -21.94
CA GLU A 123 -16.70 -12.63 -22.00
C GLU A 123 -16.15 -13.04 -20.63
N LEU A 124 -16.41 -12.24 -19.58
CA LEU A 124 -16.05 -12.57 -18.21
C LEU A 124 -17.19 -13.29 -17.46
N GLU A 125 -18.32 -13.51 -18.14
CA GLU A 125 -19.48 -14.18 -17.56
C GLU A 125 -19.24 -15.68 -17.54
N ASN A 126 -19.18 -16.24 -16.34
CA ASN A 126 -19.03 -17.68 -16.16
C ASN A 126 -20.45 -18.30 -16.09
N ASP A 127 -20.74 -19.26 -16.96
CA ASP A 127 -22.05 -19.92 -17.05
C ASP A 127 -22.44 -20.72 -15.79
N TYR A 128 -21.50 -20.91 -14.85
CA TYR A 128 -21.73 -21.64 -13.61
C TYR A 128 -21.88 -20.67 -12.42
N ASP A 129 -23.12 -20.41 -12.01
CA ASP A 129 -23.50 -19.56 -10.87
C ASP A 129 -22.77 -19.86 -9.55
N HIS A 130 -22.11 -21.01 -9.43
CA HIS A 130 -21.49 -21.51 -8.20
C HIS A 130 -19.99 -21.85 -8.30
N TYR A 131 -19.38 -21.73 -9.48
CA TYR A 131 -17.95 -21.98 -9.64
C TYR A 131 -17.41 -21.16 -10.81
N ILE A 132 -16.39 -20.35 -10.57
CA ILE A 132 -15.67 -19.71 -11.66
C ILE A 132 -14.81 -20.80 -12.32
N ASP A 133 -15.10 -21.12 -13.58
CA ASP A 133 -14.20 -21.91 -14.43
C ASP A 133 -12.86 -21.18 -14.56
N TRP A 134 -11.89 -21.56 -13.73
CA TRP A 134 -10.50 -21.12 -13.80
C TRP A 134 -9.72 -21.90 -14.87
N SER A 135 -10.33 -22.15 -16.03
CA SER A 135 -9.63 -22.73 -17.17
C SER A 135 -8.58 -21.74 -17.69
N ASP A 136 -7.49 -22.27 -18.27
CA ASP A 136 -6.43 -21.45 -18.89
C ASP A 136 -7.01 -20.40 -19.85
N SER A 137 -8.04 -20.77 -20.63
CA SER A 137 -8.72 -19.85 -21.55
C SER A 137 -9.48 -18.72 -20.85
N PHE A 138 -10.11 -18.99 -19.70
CA PHE A 138 -10.81 -17.96 -18.95
C PHE A 138 -9.82 -17.01 -18.26
N ILE A 139 -8.71 -17.57 -17.76
CA ILE A 139 -7.59 -16.80 -17.19
C ILE A 139 -7.01 -15.86 -18.25
N GLU A 140 -6.74 -16.35 -19.47
CA GLU A 140 -6.31 -15.51 -20.59
C GLU A 140 -7.31 -14.38 -20.90
N THR A 141 -8.61 -14.67 -20.82
CA THR A 141 -9.67 -13.67 -21.05
C THR A 141 -9.66 -12.59 -19.97
N ILE A 142 -9.45 -12.95 -18.70
CA ILE A 142 -9.29 -12.00 -17.60
C ILE A 142 -8.09 -11.09 -17.86
N TYR A 143 -6.91 -11.65 -18.12
CA TYR A 143 -5.71 -10.85 -18.33
C TYR A 143 -5.75 -9.99 -19.61
N SER A 144 -6.56 -10.38 -20.59
CA SER A 144 -6.79 -9.59 -21.81
C SER A 144 -7.78 -8.43 -21.60
N ASN A 145 -8.56 -8.42 -20.51
CA ASN A 145 -9.49 -7.35 -20.21
C ASN A 145 -8.74 -6.13 -19.65
N GLU A 146 -8.98 -4.94 -20.21
CA GLU A 146 -8.28 -3.70 -19.84
C GLU A 146 -8.40 -3.35 -18.35
N PHE A 147 -9.59 -3.51 -17.77
CA PHE A 147 -9.80 -3.21 -16.35
C PHE A 147 -9.13 -4.26 -15.46
N CYS A 148 -9.23 -5.54 -15.80
CA CYS A 148 -8.55 -6.59 -15.05
C CYS A 148 -7.02 -6.43 -15.10
N SER A 149 -6.46 -6.16 -16.28
CA SER A 149 -5.03 -5.91 -16.45
C SER A 149 -4.57 -4.69 -15.64
N LEU A 150 -5.35 -3.61 -15.63
CA LEU A 150 -5.09 -2.45 -14.78
C LEU A 150 -5.05 -2.83 -13.29
N ILE A 151 -6.05 -3.55 -12.79
CA ILE A 151 -6.09 -3.94 -11.37
C ILE A 151 -4.95 -4.88 -11.02
N TYR A 152 -4.64 -5.82 -11.90
CA TYR A 152 -3.53 -6.75 -11.70
C TYR A 152 -2.19 -6.02 -11.60
N SER A 153 -1.90 -5.08 -12.51
CA SER A 153 -0.67 -4.27 -12.45
C SER A 153 -0.57 -3.46 -11.15
N ILE A 154 -1.69 -2.92 -10.65
CA ILE A 154 -1.73 -2.23 -9.35
C ILE A 154 -1.41 -3.19 -8.21
N PHE A 155 -1.96 -4.41 -8.23
CA PHE A 155 -1.72 -5.40 -7.18
C PHE A 155 -0.30 -5.97 -7.22
N CYS A 156 0.30 -6.17 -8.38
CA CYS A 156 1.73 -6.50 -8.47
C CYS A 156 2.58 -5.39 -7.84
N SER A 157 2.33 -4.13 -8.22
CA SER A 157 3.03 -3.00 -7.60
C SER A 157 2.79 -2.91 -6.09
N PHE A 158 1.57 -3.25 -5.62
CA PHE A 158 1.25 -3.28 -4.19
C PHE A 158 1.98 -4.41 -3.48
N ALA A 159 2.09 -5.59 -4.08
CA ALA A 159 2.83 -6.71 -3.52
C ALA A 159 4.30 -6.34 -3.30
N ASP A 160 4.95 -5.68 -4.26
CA ASP A 160 6.34 -5.25 -4.12
C ASP A 160 6.52 -4.17 -3.03
N VAL A 161 5.67 -3.14 -3.07
CA VAL A 161 5.70 -2.03 -2.10
C VAL A 161 5.44 -2.53 -0.67
N TYR A 162 4.45 -3.41 -0.51
CA TYR A 162 4.12 -4.02 0.77
C TYR A 162 5.24 -4.94 1.25
N SER A 163 5.84 -5.73 0.37
CA SER A 163 6.95 -6.62 0.73
C SER A 163 8.17 -5.84 1.21
N PHE A 164 8.51 -4.71 0.58
CA PHE A 164 9.57 -3.82 1.09
C PHE A 164 9.21 -3.22 2.45
N TYR A 165 7.95 -2.79 2.63
CA TYR A 165 7.45 -2.30 3.92
C TYR A 165 7.61 -3.37 5.01
N GLU A 166 7.21 -4.61 4.75
CA GLU A 166 7.38 -5.72 5.70
C GLU A 166 8.86 -6.05 5.98
N ALA A 167 9.69 -6.02 4.94
CA ALA A 167 11.11 -6.35 5.06
C ALA A 167 11.87 -5.34 5.95
N TYR A 168 11.53 -4.05 5.90
CA TYR A 168 12.40 -3.00 6.45
C TYR A 168 11.72 -1.98 7.36
N ILE A 169 10.39 -1.83 7.29
CA ILE A 169 9.66 -0.80 8.02
C ILE A 169 8.83 -1.43 9.15
N SER A 170 8.12 -2.54 8.91
CA SER A 170 7.30 -3.18 9.94
C SER A 170 8.14 -3.71 11.11
N GLU A 171 9.37 -4.19 10.85
CA GLU A 171 10.31 -4.62 11.89
C GLU A 171 10.61 -3.49 12.90
N LEU A 172 10.65 -2.24 12.43
CA LEU A 172 10.95 -1.09 13.28
C LEU A 172 9.83 -0.81 14.28
N ASP A 173 8.58 -1.13 13.95
CA ASP A 173 7.45 -0.99 14.88
C ASP A 173 7.62 -1.90 16.09
N THR A 174 8.05 -3.14 15.89
CA THR A 174 8.33 -4.07 16.99
C THR A 174 9.43 -3.52 17.92
N GLN A 175 10.40 -2.79 17.37
CA GLN A 175 11.53 -2.25 18.13
C GLN A 175 11.26 -0.89 18.79
N LEU A 176 10.36 -0.06 18.22
CA LEU A 176 10.17 1.35 18.62
C LEU A 176 8.79 1.68 19.20
N SER A 177 7.76 0.87 18.94
CA SER A 177 6.38 1.15 19.35
C SER A 177 6.19 1.36 20.85
N MET A 178 7.00 0.68 21.68
CA MET A 178 6.89 0.78 23.14
C MET A 178 7.45 2.10 23.70
N GLU A 179 8.31 2.79 22.96
CA GLU A 179 9.05 3.95 23.46
C GLU A 179 8.44 5.29 23.05
N ASN A 180 7.68 5.33 21.94
CA ASN A 180 7.08 6.57 21.44
C ASN A 180 5.72 6.37 20.73
N PRO A 181 4.60 6.85 21.30
CA PRO A 181 3.28 6.80 20.65
C PRO A 181 3.20 7.54 19.30
N GLU A 182 4.00 8.60 19.11
CA GLU A 182 4.04 9.33 17.81
C GLU A 182 4.65 8.45 16.71
N PHE A 183 5.54 7.53 17.06
CA PHE A 183 6.12 6.57 16.12
C PHE A 183 5.09 5.57 15.62
N SER A 184 4.26 5.04 16.52
CA SER A 184 3.21 4.09 16.14
C SER A 184 2.20 4.72 15.18
N ASN A 185 1.78 5.96 15.41
CA ASN A 185 0.92 6.68 14.46
C ASN A 185 1.56 6.84 13.08
N LEU A 186 2.87 7.08 13.04
CA LEU A 186 3.62 7.22 11.78
C LEU A 186 3.63 5.92 10.97
N ILE A 187 3.84 4.78 11.62
CA ILE A 187 3.79 3.45 10.98
C ILE A 187 2.39 3.20 10.44
N VAL A 188 1.35 3.47 11.25
CA VAL A 188 -0.05 3.32 10.82
C VAL A 188 -0.37 4.19 9.60
N ASP A 189 0.11 5.44 9.57
CA ASP A 189 -0.08 6.34 8.43
C ASP A 189 0.62 5.81 7.16
N ILE A 190 1.83 5.27 7.30
CA ILE A 190 2.59 4.64 6.20
C ILE A 190 1.85 3.41 5.66
N GLU A 191 1.44 2.50 6.55
CA GLU A 191 0.78 1.25 6.18
C GLU A 191 -0.57 1.50 5.49
N ALA A 192 -1.39 2.39 6.07
CA ALA A 192 -2.72 2.71 5.55
C ALA A 192 -2.70 3.33 4.14
N ASN A 193 -1.56 3.86 3.69
CA ASN A 193 -1.42 4.53 2.39
C ASN A 193 -0.61 3.73 1.36
N LEU A 194 -0.18 2.50 1.65
CA LEU A 194 0.66 1.70 0.73
C LEU A 194 -0.03 1.48 -0.62
N LEU A 195 -1.35 1.33 -0.64
CA LEU A 195 -2.11 1.18 -1.88
C LEU A 195 -2.04 2.44 -2.76
N ASN A 196 -2.10 3.63 -2.17
CA ASN A 196 -1.94 4.88 -2.93
C ASN A 196 -0.54 5.00 -3.52
N LEU A 197 0.48 4.53 -2.79
CA LEU A 197 1.85 4.49 -3.28
C LEU A 197 2.01 3.49 -4.44
N ALA A 198 1.41 2.31 -4.32
CA ALA A 198 1.38 1.31 -5.38
C ALA A 198 0.68 1.82 -6.64
N ILE A 199 -0.48 2.49 -6.50
CA ILE A 199 -1.22 3.07 -7.62
C ILE A 199 -0.37 4.06 -8.44
N ILE A 200 0.46 4.87 -7.77
CA ILE A 200 1.28 5.88 -8.47
C ILE A 200 2.57 5.30 -9.08
N LYS A 201 2.97 4.09 -8.66
CA LYS A 201 4.13 3.37 -9.16
C LYS A 201 3.79 2.35 -10.25
N ALA A 202 2.58 1.82 -10.27
CA ALA A 202 2.15 0.81 -11.22
C ALA A 202 2.27 1.31 -12.67
N ASP A 203 2.88 0.50 -13.54
CA ASP A 203 2.97 0.77 -14.97
C ASP A 203 1.61 0.58 -15.65
N THR A 204 0.84 1.67 -15.75
CA THR A 204 -0.58 1.66 -16.13
C THR A 204 -0.97 2.92 -16.89
N ILE A 205 -2.23 2.97 -17.36
CA ILE A 205 -2.80 4.14 -18.05
C ILE A 205 -3.21 5.28 -17.12
N LEU A 206 -3.16 5.07 -15.79
CA LEU A 206 -3.60 6.05 -14.79
C LEU A 206 -2.92 7.43 -14.88
N PRO A 207 -1.64 7.57 -15.30
CA PRO A 207 -1.00 8.87 -15.46
C PRO A 207 -1.70 9.84 -16.41
N GLU A 208 -2.55 9.35 -17.31
CA GLU A 208 -3.33 10.17 -18.24
C GLU A 208 -4.55 10.83 -17.57
N LEU A 209 -4.93 10.38 -16.37
CA LEU A 209 -6.11 10.87 -15.67
C LEU A 209 -5.85 12.21 -14.96
N THR A 210 -6.86 13.08 -15.00
CA THR A 210 -6.74 14.47 -14.52
C THR A 210 -6.34 14.61 -13.05
N GLY A 211 -6.74 13.67 -12.19
CA GLY A 211 -6.41 13.69 -10.76
C GLY A 211 -5.12 12.97 -10.40
N PHE A 212 -4.52 12.20 -11.31
CA PHE A 212 -3.36 11.37 -11.00
C PHE A 212 -2.15 12.19 -10.54
N GLN A 213 -1.84 13.28 -11.25
CA GLN A 213 -0.71 14.15 -10.89
C GLN A 213 -0.87 14.79 -9.51
N LYS A 214 -2.12 15.00 -9.07
CA LYS A 214 -2.39 15.51 -7.73
C LYS A 214 -2.15 14.41 -6.69
N LEU A 215 -2.72 13.22 -6.90
CA LEU A 215 -2.50 12.05 -6.03
C LEU A 215 -1.01 11.77 -5.89
N LYS A 216 -0.28 11.65 -7.00
CA LYS A 216 1.16 11.42 -7.01
C LYS A 216 1.94 12.42 -6.15
N ARG A 217 1.68 13.72 -6.33
CA ARG A 217 2.37 14.76 -5.55
C ARG A 217 2.04 14.72 -4.06
N GLU A 218 0.78 14.46 -3.71
CA GLU A 218 0.35 14.38 -2.31
C GLU A 218 0.95 13.14 -1.64
N THR A 219 0.82 11.97 -2.26
CA THR A 219 1.40 10.72 -1.77
C THR A 219 2.92 10.81 -1.64
N GLU A 220 3.65 11.26 -2.67
CA GLU A 220 5.13 11.39 -2.59
C GLU A 220 5.57 12.39 -1.52
N LYS A 221 4.82 13.46 -1.31
CA LYS A 221 5.11 14.47 -0.28
C LYS A 221 4.95 13.85 1.11
N ASP A 222 3.81 13.20 1.35
CA ASP A 222 3.48 12.63 2.66
C ASP A 222 4.46 11.50 3.01
N TYR A 223 4.74 10.58 2.07
CA TYR A 223 5.76 9.54 2.28
C TYR A 223 7.14 10.12 2.54
N ARG A 224 7.54 11.20 1.83
CA ARG A 224 8.86 11.81 2.06
C ARG A 224 8.95 12.40 3.46
N GLU A 225 7.90 13.06 3.92
CA GLU A 225 7.82 13.59 5.29
C GLU A 225 7.83 12.45 6.32
N TRP A 226 7.09 11.36 6.08
CA TRP A 226 7.02 10.24 7.00
C TRP A 226 8.32 9.46 7.11
N LEU A 227 8.93 9.10 5.98
CA LEU A 227 10.18 8.36 5.96
C LEU A 227 11.34 9.17 6.52
N GLN A 228 11.36 10.51 6.34
CA GLN A 228 12.34 11.37 7.00
C GLN A 228 12.21 11.33 8.52
N GLN A 229 10.99 11.39 9.03
CA GLN A 229 10.72 11.28 10.47
C GLN A 229 11.13 9.90 10.99
N LEU A 230 10.78 8.84 10.28
CA LEU A 230 11.12 7.48 10.65
C LEU A 230 12.64 7.27 10.71
N LYS A 231 13.39 7.75 9.71
CA LYS A 231 14.87 7.75 9.72
C LYS A 231 15.43 8.52 10.92
N LEU A 232 14.84 9.67 11.27
CA LEU A 232 15.26 10.47 12.42
C LEU A 232 14.98 9.76 13.76
N TYR A 233 13.86 9.06 13.88
CA TYR A 233 13.54 8.27 15.08
C TYR A 233 14.49 7.09 15.24
N ALA A 234 14.70 6.31 14.17
CA ALA A 234 15.67 5.21 14.18
C ALA A 234 17.07 5.70 14.59
N PHE A 235 17.51 6.84 14.03
CA PHE A 235 18.77 7.47 14.40
C PHE A 235 18.83 7.83 15.90
N LYS A 236 17.82 8.53 16.43
CA LYS A 236 17.79 8.96 17.84
C LYS A 236 17.75 7.79 18.81
N SER A 237 17.13 6.69 18.42
CA SER A 237 17.02 5.46 19.22
C SER A 237 18.20 4.49 19.00
N ASN A 238 19.20 4.87 18.19
CA ASN A 238 20.34 4.03 17.81
C ASN A 238 19.94 2.69 17.15
N ILE A 239 18.86 2.69 16.38
CA ILE A 239 18.41 1.52 15.65
C ILE A 239 19.00 1.55 14.22
N PRO A 240 19.74 0.51 13.83
CA PRO A 240 20.24 0.37 12.48
C PRO A 240 19.13 0.15 11.47
N LEU A 241 19.07 1.03 10.47
CA LEU A 241 18.33 0.74 9.26
C LEU A 241 19.15 -0.16 8.34
N ARG A 242 18.46 -1.15 7.77
CA ARG A 242 19.05 -2.20 6.96
C ARG A 242 18.96 -1.91 5.46
N ALA A 243 18.10 -0.98 5.07
CA ALA A 243 17.94 -0.46 3.71
C ALA A 243 17.76 1.07 3.69
N GLU A 244 17.87 1.66 2.49
CA GLU A 244 17.50 3.06 2.29
C GLU A 244 15.98 3.17 2.13
N LEU A 245 15.30 3.65 3.18
CA LEU A 245 13.84 3.72 3.15
C LEU A 245 13.30 4.63 2.05
N MET A 246 14.08 5.62 1.58
CA MET A 246 13.66 6.49 0.47
C MET A 246 13.50 5.75 -0.85
N HIS A 247 14.08 4.55 -1.01
CA HIS A 247 13.82 3.70 -2.18
C HIS A 247 12.32 3.47 -2.37
N LEU A 248 11.56 3.36 -1.28
CA LEU A 248 10.09 3.23 -1.33
C LEU A 248 9.42 4.36 -2.15
N ILE A 249 10.04 5.53 -2.29
CA ILE A 249 9.56 6.62 -3.16
C ILE A 249 10.31 6.63 -4.48
N ASP A 250 11.65 6.58 -4.42
CA ASP A 250 12.51 6.95 -5.54
C ASP A 250 12.70 5.80 -6.56
N ASP A 251 12.54 4.54 -6.16
CA ASP A 251 12.72 3.36 -7.01
C ASP A 251 11.41 2.86 -7.65
N GLU A 252 11.53 2.14 -8.77
CA GLU A 252 10.42 1.41 -9.39
C GLU A 252 9.97 0.24 -8.52
N HIS A 253 8.70 -0.17 -8.62
CA HIS A 253 8.14 -1.18 -7.73
C HIS A 253 8.86 -2.54 -7.86
N ASP A 254 9.20 -2.98 -9.07
CA ASP A 254 9.94 -4.23 -9.28
C ASP A 254 11.26 -4.29 -8.50
N ASN A 255 11.99 -3.17 -8.41
CA ASN A 255 13.24 -3.10 -7.66
C ASN A 255 13.00 -3.24 -6.14
N LEU A 256 11.87 -2.75 -5.64
CA LEU A 256 11.46 -2.92 -4.24
C LEU A 256 11.18 -4.38 -3.94
N GLY A 257 10.51 -5.09 -4.86
CA GLY A 257 10.26 -6.52 -4.76
C GLY A 257 11.56 -7.32 -4.70
N VAL A 258 12.53 -7.02 -5.59
CA VAL A 258 13.86 -7.65 -5.59
C VAL A 258 14.63 -7.37 -4.30
N GLU A 259 14.58 -6.14 -3.78
CA GLU A 259 15.27 -5.81 -2.52
C GLU A 259 14.63 -6.55 -1.33
N ALA A 260 13.30 -6.66 -1.30
CA ALA A 260 12.59 -7.45 -0.29
C ALA A 260 12.92 -8.95 -0.41
N GLU A 261 12.94 -9.53 -1.61
CA GLU A 261 13.36 -10.93 -1.81
C GLU A 261 14.77 -11.18 -1.25
N ALA A 262 15.70 -10.26 -1.54
CA ALA A 262 17.06 -10.38 -1.07
C ALA A 262 17.17 -10.34 0.46
N GLU A 263 16.31 -9.56 1.12
CA GLU A 263 16.15 -9.56 2.57
C GLU A 263 15.61 -10.89 3.08
N TYR A 264 14.51 -11.37 2.51
CA TYR A 264 13.87 -12.63 2.91
C TYR A 264 14.83 -13.83 2.82
N LEU A 265 15.67 -13.87 1.79
CA LEU A 265 16.68 -14.90 1.58
C LEU A 265 17.93 -14.74 2.45
N GLY A 266 18.00 -13.67 3.26
CA GLY A 266 19.10 -13.39 4.19
C GLY A 266 20.37 -12.86 3.52
N PHE A 267 20.31 -12.42 2.26
CA PHE A 267 21.48 -11.83 1.59
C PHE A 267 21.89 -10.49 2.24
N ASN A 268 20.95 -9.82 2.91
CA ASN A 268 21.11 -8.51 3.52
C ASN A 268 21.26 -8.55 5.06
N ASP A 269 21.42 -9.73 5.68
CA ASP A 269 21.55 -9.91 7.14
C ASP A 269 22.65 -9.02 7.77
N ASN A 270 23.76 -8.83 7.06
CA ASN A 270 24.90 -8.05 7.54
C ASN A 270 24.94 -6.61 7.00
N ARG A 271 23.94 -6.20 6.21
CA ARG A 271 23.90 -4.88 5.58
C ARG A 271 23.46 -3.83 6.61
N LEU A 272 24.30 -2.82 6.81
CA LEU A 272 23.96 -1.61 7.55
C LEU A 272 23.88 -0.46 6.56
N HIS A 273 22.80 0.31 6.59
CA HIS A 273 22.65 1.43 5.66
C HIS A 273 23.57 2.60 6.07
N PRO A 274 24.57 2.96 5.25
CA PRO A 274 25.62 3.89 5.67
C PRO A 274 25.13 5.33 5.80
N ASP A 275 24.07 5.75 5.10
CA ASP A 275 23.68 7.16 5.03
C ASP A 275 23.13 7.72 6.34
N ILE A 276 22.69 6.87 7.26
CA ILE A 276 22.25 7.30 8.59
C ILE A 276 23.43 7.43 9.54
N TYR A 277 24.48 6.64 9.31
CA TYR A 277 25.68 6.60 10.13
C TYR A 277 26.85 7.35 9.50
N MET A 278 26.64 8.02 8.37
CA MET A 278 27.72 8.68 7.64
C MET A 278 28.42 9.70 8.54
N ASN A 279 27.67 10.39 9.39
CA ASN A 279 28.26 11.33 10.34
C ASN A 279 29.09 10.62 11.41
N GLU A 280 28.60 9.52 12.00
CA GLU A 280 29.31 8.69 12.98
C GLU A 280 30.56 8.06 12.39
N LEU A 281 30.49 7.58 11.15
CA LEU A 281 31.61 7.07 10.37
C LEU A 281 32.64 8.17 10.14
N LEU A 282 32.22 9.37 9.70
CA LEU A 282 33.11 10.51 9.50
C LEU A 282 33.72 11.00 10.82
N VAL A 283 32.98 11.00 11.92
CA VAL A 283 33.48 11.36 13.26
C VAL A 283 34.47 10.31 13.74
N GLY A 284 34.17 9.02 13.56
CA GLY A 284 35.08 7.92 13.87
C GLY A 284 36.38 7.99 13.07
N MET A 285 36.29 8.26 11.76
CA MET A 285 37.46 8.49 10.91
C MET A 285 38.27 9.70 11.38
N ARG A 286 37.62 10.82 11.72
CA ARG A 286 38.30 12.02 12.26
C ARG A 286 39.00 11.70 13.59
N LEU A 287 38.36 10.96 14.48
CA LEU A 287 38.95 10.54 15.76
C LEU A 287 40.15 9.62 15.54
N LEU A 288 40.03 8.63 14.64
CA LEU A 288 41.13 7.75 14.26
C LEU A 288 42.31 8.56 13.70
N HIS A 289 42.07 9.55 12.84
CA HIS A 289 43.12 10.43 12.33
C HIS A 289 43.83 11.26 13.42
N GLN A 290 43.16 11.54 14.54
CA GLN A 290 43.78 12.25 15.67
C GLN A 290 44.53 11.31 16.61
N VAL A 291 43.97 10.14 16.91
CA VAL A 291 44.48 9.23 17.94
C VAL A 291 45.55 8.29 17.38
N LEU A 292 45.40 7.81 16.14
CA LEU A 292 46.32 6.84 15.54
C LEU A 292 47.77 7.37 15.44
N PRO A 293 48.05 8.62 15.03
CA PRO A 293 49.41 9.15 15.04
C PRO A 293 50.04 9.19 16.44
N VAL A 294 49.25 9.53 17.46
CA VAL A 294 49.71 9.56 18.86
C VAL A 294 50.03 8.14 19.36
N ILE A 295 49.25 7.14 18.95
CA ILE A 295 49.51 5.74 19.27
C ILE A 295 50.78 5.25 18.56
N LEU A 296 50.94 5.55 17.26
CA LEU A 296 52.12 5.15 16.48
C LEU A 296 53.41 5.76 17.05
N ASP A 297 53.37 7.04 17.45
CA ASP A 297 54.50 7.73 18.09
C ASP A 297 54.86 7.09 19.45
N LYS A 298 53.86 6.79 20.29
CA LYS A 298 54.07 6.09 21.57
C LYS A 298 54.62 4.67 21.43
N LEU A 299 54.32 4.00 20.32
CA LEU A 299 54.80 2.65 20.02
C LEU A 299 56.11 2.66 19.22
N GLU A 300 56.68 3.83 18.95
CA GLU A 300 57.91 4.03 18.17
C GLU A 300 57.84 3.44 16.74
N ILE A 301 56.64 3.31 16.17
CA ILE A 301 56.43 2.78 14.82
C ILE A 301 56.57 3.95 13.82
N LYS A 302 57.69 3.95 13.08
CA LYS A 302 58.03 5.04 12.14
C LYS A 302 57.59 4.80 10.70
N ASP A 303 57.49 3.53 10.30
CA ASP A 303 57.22 3.12 8.92
C ASP A 303 55.93 2.28 8.86
N PHE A 304 54.81 2.90 9.22
CA PHE A 304 53.50 2.28 9.03
C PHE A 304 53.07 2.45 7.56
N ASP A 305 52.95 1.33 6.85
CA ASP A 305 52.47 1.30 5.47
C ASP A 305 51.14 0.55 5.40
N ILE A 306 50.20 1.06 4.60
CA ILE A 306 48.85 0.51 4.48
C ILE A 306 48.86 -0.58 3.42
N ASP A 307 48.53 -1.83 3.78
CA ASP A 307 48.38 -2.91 2.82
C ASP A 307 47.10 -2.74 1.98
N ASN A 308 47.25 -2.02 0.87
CA ASN A 308 46.17 -1.72 -0.08
C ASN A 308 45.56 -2.96 -0.75
N LYS A 309 46.18 -4.15 -0.64
CA LYS A 309 45.61 -5.39 -1.18
C LYS A 309 44.47 -5.95 -0.34
N SER A 310 44.45 -5.62 0.96
CA SER A 310 43.42 -6.06 1.90
C SER A 310 42.14 -5.21 1.85
N LEU A 311 42.24 -3.96 1.37
CA LEU A 311 41.14 -2.97 1.36
C LEU A 311 40.13 -3.14 0.22
N ARG A 312 40.45 -3.90 -0.84
CA ARG A 312 39.58 -4.05 -2.04
C ARG A 312 38.70 -5.31 -2.04
N LYS A 313 38.55 -5.99 -0.89
CA LYS A 313 37.91 -7.32 -0.80
C LYS A 313 36.48 -7.32 -0.28
N PHE A 314 35.85 -6.16 -0.15
CA PHE A 314 34.45 -6.02 0.26
C PHE A 314 33.71 -5.25 -0.82
#